data_AF-A0A949LMP2-F1
#
_entry.id   AF-A0A949LMP2-F1
#
_cell.length_a   1.000
_cell.length_b   1.000
_cell.length_c   1.000
_cell.angle_alpha   90.00
_cell.angle_beta   90.00
_cell.angle_gamma   90.00
#
_symmetry.space_group_name_H-M   'P 1'
#
loop_
_entity.id
_entity.type
_entity.pdbx_description
1 polymer ?
#
loop_
_entity_poly.entity_id
_entity_poly.type
_entity_poly.pdbx_seq_one_letter_code
_entity_poly.pdbx_strand_id
1 'polypeptide(L)'
;MRKQRKLNSLGEIPLLVIVALVVSIVVKTFLIQFFYIPSGSMENTLQVNDRVGVNKIANFFSDIKRGEVVVFRDPAGWLPEPDPASNGIVGKAKSALVFLGILPNPAKQFLIKRVVGVGGDHIVCCDATHHLKVNGTSIKEPYIFEGDRPSDTDFEVTVPKGFIWVMGDHRSASADSRFHT
;
A
#
# COMPACT_ATOMS: atom_id res chain seq x y z
N MET A 1 22.70 48.83 -26.59
CA MET A 1 22.70 48.76 -25.10
C MET A 1 21.62 47.78 -24.65
N ARG A 2 21.99 46.57 -24.20
CA ARG A 2 21.04 45.58 -23.67
C ARG A 2 20.59 46.03 -22.29
N LYS A 3 19.34 46.49 -22.18
CA LYS A 3 18.70 46.87 -20.92
C LYS A 3 18.53 45.60 -20.08
N GLN A 4 19.48 45.32 -19.19
CA GLN A 4 19.27 44.34 -18.14
C GLN A 4 18.11 44.84 -17.28
N ARG A 5 16.92 44.26 -17.49
CA ARG A 5 15.83 44.35 -16.53
C ARG A 5 16.38 43.77 -15.23
N LYS A 6 16.62 44.63 -14.24
CA LYS A 6 16.74 44.18 -12.85
C LYS A 6 15.43 43.47 -12.53
N LEU A 7 15.45 42.13 -12.58
CA LEU A 7 14.39 41.31 -11.99
C LEU A 7 14.24 41.78 -10.54
N ASN A 8 13.01 41.99 -10.11
CA ASN A 8 12.70 42.34 -8.72
C ASN A 8 12.95 41.08 -7.87
N SER A 9 14.23 40.83 -7.58
CA SER A 9 14.76 39.55 -7.06
C SER A 9 14.23 39.16 -5.67
N LEU A 10 13.44 40.01 -5.00
CA LEU A 10 12.84 39.73 -3.70
C LEU A 10 11.40 39.18 -3.81
N GLY A 11 10.68 39.42 -4.91
CA GLY A 11 9.30 38.94 -5.10
C GLY A 11 9.20 37.63 -5.89
N GLU A 12 10.15 37.39 -6.80
CA GLU A 12 10.15 36.19 -7.65
C GLU A 12 10.65 34.94 -6.90
N ILE A 13 11.58 35.10 -5.94
CA ILE A 13 12.08 33.97 -5.13
C ILE A 13 10.98 33.37 -4.25
N PRO A 14 10.21 34.15 -3.45
CA PRO A 14 9.11 33.60 -2.67
C PRO A 14 8.04 32.92 -3.53
N LEU A 15 7.71 33.50 -4.69
CA LEU A 15 6.73 32.92 -5.61
C LEU A 15 7.21 31.55 -6.14
N LEU A 16 8.46 31.44 -6.59
CA LEU A 16 9.02 30.16 -7.05
C LEU A 16 9.04 29.11 -5.92
N VAL A 17 9.38 29.52 -4.69
CA VAL A 17 9.36 28.64 -3.52
C VAL A 17 7.93 28.15 -3.24
N ILE A 18 6.93 29.04 -3.28
CA ILE A 18 5.53 28.67 -3.08
C ILE A 18 5.06 27.69 -4.18
N VAL A 19 5.35 27.99 -5.45
CA VAL A 19 4.99 27.11 -6.56
C VAL A 19 5.64 25.74 -6.40
N ALA A 20 6.93 25.68 -6.08
CA ALA A 20 7.64 24.43 -5.84
C ALA A 20 7.03 23.63 -4.66
N LEU A 21 6.63 24.30 -3.58
CA LEU A 21 5.93 23.67 -2.45
C LEU A 21 4.57 23.10 -2.86
N VAL A 22 3.76 23.88 -3.59
CA VAL A 22 2.44 23.43 -4.08
C VAL A 22 2.59 22.23 -5.01
N VAL A 23 3.50 22.29 -5.98
CA VAL A 23 3.78 21.17 -6.89
C VAL A 23 4.24 19.95 -6.09
N SER A 24 5.14 20.12 -5.11
CA SER A 24 5.59 19.02 -4.26
C SER A 24 4.44 18.38 -3.48
N ILE A 25 3.53 19.19 -2.94
CA ILE A 25 2.33 18.71 -2.24
C ILE A 25 1.47 17.89 -3.19
N VAL A 26 1.11 18.44 -4.36
CA VAL A 26 0.27 17.75 -5.36
C VAL A 26 0.88 16.42 -5.80
N VAL A 27 2.19 16.40 -6.08
CA VAL A 27 2.89 15.18 -6.49
C VAL A 27 2.85 14.13 -5.39
N LYS A 28 3.13 14.51 -4.14
CA LYS A 28 3.13 13.58 -2.99
C LYS A 28 1.72 13.11 -2.61
N THR A 29 0.70 13.95 -2.80
CA THR A 29 -0.67 13.61 -2.46
C THR A 29 -1.29 12.69 -3.51
N PHE A 30 -1.07 12.95 -4.80
CA PHE A 30 -1.84 12.30 -5.88
C PHE A 30 -1.05 11.38 -6.81
N LEU A 31 0.27 11.53 -6.95
CA LEU A 31 1.01 10.73 -7.93
C LEU A 31 1.60 9.46 -7.31
N ILE A 32 2.60 9.58 -6.44
CA ILE A 32 3.39 8.44 -5.96
C ILE A 32 3.66 8.57 -4.45
N GLN A 33 3.56 7.45 -3.74
CA GLN A 33 4.04 7.34 -2.36
C GLN A 33 5.00 6.17 -2.22
N PHE A 34 6.16 6.41 -1.62
CA PHE A 34 7.14 5.37 -1.34
C PHE A 34 6.86 4.71 0.02
N PHE A 35 6.99 3.39 0.06
CA PHE A 35 6.90 2.57 1.27
C PHE A 35 8.14 1.70 1.40
N TYR A 36 8.50 1.39 2.65
CA TYR A 36 9.53 0.43 3.00
C TYR A 36 8.86 -0.86 3.46
N ILE A 37 9.40 -2.02 3.06
CA ILE A 37 8.83 -3.35 3.36
C ILE A 37 9.54 -3.96 4.57
N PRO A 38 8.90 -4.02 5.76
CA PRO A 38 9.53 -4.55 6.97
C PRO A 38 9.30 -6.06 7.17
N SER A 39 8.45 -6.71 6.37
CA SER A 39 7.97 -8.08 6.61
C SER A 39 8.09 -8.99 5.38
N GLY A 40 8.27 -10.29 5.61
CA GLY A 40 8.36 -11.31 4.56
C GLY A 40 7.04 -11.81 3.97
N SER A 41 5.89 -11.27 4.37
CA SER A 41 4.58 -11.79 3.93
C SER A 41 4.30 -11.70 2.42
N MET A 42 5.12 -10.94 1.69
CA MET A 42 5.08 -10.80 0.23
C MET A 42 6.36 -11.33 -0.44
N GLU A 43 7.19 -12.11 0.27
CA GLU A 43 8.40 -12.74 -0.30
C GLU A 43 8.06 -13.53 -1.57
N ASN A 44 9.07 -13.67 -2.44
CA ASN A 44 8.97 -14.00 -3.88
C ASN A 44 8.62 -12.79 -4.76
N THR A 45 7.66 -11.96 -4.38
CA THR A 45 7.31 -10.73 -5.12
C THR A 45 8.04 -9.50 -4.59
N LEU A 46 8.11 -9.35 -3.26
CA LEU A 46 8.74 -8.23 -2.55
C LEU A 46 9.62 -8.77 -1.43
N GLN A 47 10.87 -8.31 -1.39
CA GLN A 47 11.84 -8.75 -0.41
C GLN A 47 11.82 -7.85 0.82
N VAL A 48 12.23 -8.40 1.97
CA VAL A 48 12.44 -7.61 3.17
C VAL A 48 13.51 -6.55 2.89
N ASN A 49 13.25 -5.31 3.31
CA ASN A 49 14.03 -4.09 3.04
C ASN A 49 13.80 -3.41 1.69
N ASP A 50 12.89 -3.92 0.84
CA ASP A 50 12.56 -3.24 -0.41
C ASP A 50 11.91 -1.87 -0.19
N ARG A 51 12.09 -1.01 -1.19
CA ARG A 51 11.41 0.29 -1.30
C ARG A 51 10.49 0.27 -2.52
N VAL A 52 9.20 0.36 -2.28
CA VAL A 52 8.18 0.29 -3.34
C VAL A 52 7.53 1.65 -3.55
N GLY A 53 7.34 2.03 -4.82
CA GLY A 53 6.58 3.22 -5.20
C GLY A 53 5.14 2.84 -5.56
N VAL A 54 4.18 3.35 -4.80
CA VAL A 54 2.75 3.08 -5.03
C VAL A 54 2.16 4.17 -5.90
N ASN A 55 1.56 3.77 -7.02
CA ASN A 55 0.82 4.66 -7.91
C ASN A 55 -0.57 4.97 -7.32
N LYS A 56 -0.77 6.21 -6.90
CA LYS A 56 -2.06 6.66 -6.35
C LYS A 56 -3.04 7.13 -7.42
N ILE A 57 -2.57 7.42 -8.63
CA ILE A 57 -3.41 7.85 -9.75
C ILE A 57 -4.39 6.74 -10.12
N ALA A 58 -3.96 5.48 -10.04
CA ALA A 58 -4.79 4.32 -10.33
C ALA A 58 -6.10 4.31 -9.52
N ASN A 59 -6.06 4.76 -8.26
CA ASN A 59 -7.24 4.84 -7.38
C ASN A 59 -8.35 5.79 -7.88
N PHE A 60 -8.04 6.73 -8.79
CA PHE A 60 -9.02 7.68 -9.33
C PHE A 60 -9.59 7.26 -10.69
N PHE A 61 -8.87 6.40 -11.43
CA PHE A 61 -9.19 6.12 -12.83
C PHE A 61 -9.37 4.63 -13.13
N SER A 62 -9.10 3.73 -12.18
CA SER A 62 -9.23 2.29 -12.38
C SER A 62 -9.81 1.61 -11.14
N ASP A 63 -10.69 0.65 -11.39
CA ASP A 63 -11.12 -0.29 -10.37
C ASP A 63 -10.00 -1.28 -10.07
N ILE A 64 -9.93 -1.70 -8.80
CA ILE A 64 -8.99 -2.72 -8.34
C ILE A 64 -9.30 -4.04 -9.05
N LYS A 65 -8.25 -4.73 -9.51
CA LYS A 65 -8.37 -6.00 -10.24
C LYS A 65 -7.72 -7.15 -9.48
N ARG A 66 -8.19 -8.36 -9.78
CA ARG A 66 -7.55 -9.59 -9.29
C ARG A 66 -6.10 -9.65 -9.77
N GLY A 67 -5.21 -10.09 -8.89
CA GLY A 67 -3.77 -10.18 -9.11
C GLY A 67 -3.00 -8.89 -8.82
N GLU A 68 -3.66 -7.75 -8.63
CA GLU A 68 -2.95 -6.51 -8.26
C GLU A 68 -2.39 -6.59 -6.83
N VAL A 69 -1.24 -5.95 -6.62
CA VAL A 69 -0.66 -5.78 -5.28
C VAL A 69 -1.04 -4.39 -4.77
N VAL A 70 -1.74 -4.35 -3.65
CA VAL A 70 -2.34 -3.13 -3.11
C VAL A 70 -1.74 -2.79 -1.76
N VAL A 71 -1.62 -1.49 -1.49
CA VAL A 71 -1.27 -0.95 -0.18
C VAL A 71 -2.50 -0.29 0.41
N PHE A 72 -2.93 -0.75 1.58
CA PHE A 72 -4.12 -0.24 2.26
C PHE A 72 -3.82 0.02 3.73
N ARG A 73 -4.59 0.93 4.33
CA ARG A 73 -4.55 1.12 5.78
C ARG A 73 -5.31 -0.02 6.42
N ASP A 74 -4.73 -0.58 7.47
CA ASP A 74 -5.36 -1.57 8.31
C ASP A 74 -6.72 -1.05 8.83
N PRO A 75 -7.84 -1.62 8.38
CA PRO A 75 -9.17 -1.17 8.78
C PRO A 75 -9.66 -1.86 10.06
N ALA A 76 -9.02 -2.95 10.49
CA ALA A 76 -9.54 -3.87 11.49
C ALA A 76 -8.55 -4.16 12.64
N GLY A 77 -7.47 -3.38 12.76
CA GLY A 77 -6.51 -3.50 13.86
C GLY A 77 -5.69 -4.79 13.82
N TRP A 78 -5.33 -5.22 12.61
CA TRP A 78 -4.42 -6.35 12.36
C TRP A 78 -3.00 -6.05 12.89
N LEU A 79 -2.63 -4.77 12.96
CA LEU A 79 -1.34 -4.28 13.46
C LEU A 79 -1.48 -3.70 14.88
N PRO A 80 -0.45 -3.83 15.73
CA PRO A 80 -0.46 -3.21 17.06
C PRO A 80 -0.58 -1.69 16.96
N GLU A 81 -1.27 -1.08 17.93
CA GLU A 81 -1.41 0.37 18.02
C GLU A 81 -0.04 1.06 18.12
N PRO A 82 0.18 2.16 17.37
CA PRO A 82 1.45 2.89 17.43
C PRO A 82 1.63 3.57 18.79
N ASP A 83 2.89 3.69 19.22
CA ASP A 83 3.22 4.41 20.44
C ASP A 83 2.69 5.85 20.42
N PRO A 84 2.12 6.35 21.53
CA PRO A 84 1.55 7.68 21.59
C PRO A 84 2.61 8.74 21.25
N ALA A 85 2.24 9.71 20.42
CA ALA A 85 3.12 10.78 20.00
C ALA A 85 3.67 11.54 21.22
N SER A 86 4.98 11.75 21.27
CA SER A 86 5.61 12.48 22.37
C SER A 86 5.16 13.95 22.39
N ASN A 87 4.63 14.40 23.52
CA ASN A 87 4.23 15.79 23.71
C ASN A 87 5.48 16.67 23.92
N GLY A 88 5.77 17.57 22.98
CA GLY A 88 6.88 18.52 23.10
C GLY A 88 7.39 19.09 21.77
N ILE A 89 8.43 19.94 21.83
CA ILE A 89 9.08 20.53 20.64
C ILE A 89 9.65 19.45 19.72
N VAL A 90 10.20 18.37 20.30
CA VAL A 90 10.68 17.19 19.56
C VAL A 90 9.54 16.50 18.81
N GLY A 91 8.36 16.39 19.44
CA GLY A 91 7.15 15.86 18.80
C GLY A 91 6.73 16.69 17.61
N LYS A 92 6.65 18.02 17.76
CA LYS A 92 6.31 18.95 16.67
C LYS A 92 7.31 18.89 15.51
N ALA A 93 8.61 18.81 15.80
CA ALA A 93 9.65 18.65 14.79
C ALA A 93 9.53 17.29 14.05
N LYS A 94 9.32 16.19 14.78
CA LYS A 94 9.03 14.88 14.19
C LYS A 94 7.78 14.92 13.31
N SER A 95 6.68 15.54 13.77
CA SER A 95 5.44 15.70 12.99
C SER A 95 5.67 16.50 11.71
N ALA A 96 6.46 17.57 11.76
CA ALA A 96 6.83 18.33 10.57
C ALA A 96 7.65 17.48 9.59
N LEU A 97 8.63 16.71 10.08
CA LEU A 97 9.43 15.79 9.24
C LEU A 97 8.58 14.66 8.64
N VAL A 98 7.61 14.13 9.40
CA VAL A 98 6.62 13.14 8.92
C VAL A 98 5.70 13.77 7.87
N PHE A 99 5.23 15.01 8.07
CA PHE A 99 4.43 15.76 7.11
C PHE A 99 5.21 16.03 5.82
N LEU A 100 6.48 16.39 5.93
CA LEU A 100 7.39 16.60 4.79
C LEU A 100 7.77 15.28 4.09
N GLY A 101 7.46 14.12 4.70
CA GLY A 101 7.75 12.79 4.16
C GLY A 101 9.22 12.37 4.31
N ILE A 102 9.95 13.00 5.23
CA ILE A 102 11.35 12.69 5.56
C ILE A 102 11.42 11.53 6.56
N LEU A 103 10.45 11.48 7.49
CA LEU A 103 10.33 10.38 8.46
C LEU A 103 9.11 9.50 8.15
N PRO A 104 9.22 8.17 8.37
CA PRO A 104 8.07 7.28 8.30
C PRO A 104 7.03 7.69 9.35
N ASN A 105 5.75 7.59 8.99
CA ASN A 105 4.67 7.86 9.92
C ASN A 105 4.30 6.56 10.65
N PRO A 106 4.67 6.37 11.93
CA PRO A 106 4.33 5.15 12.67
C PRO A 106 2.81 5.00 12.85
N ALA A 107 2.05 6.10 12.82
CA ALA A 107 0.59 6.09 12.95
C ALA A 107 -0.13 5.58 11.69
N LYS A 108 0.58 5.34 10.59
CA LYS A 108 -0.04 4.77 9.40
C LYS A 108 0.29 3.27 9.34
N GLN A 109 -0.55 2.50 10.01
CA GLN A 109 -0.63 1.04 9.92
C GLN A 109 -1.02 0.64 8.49
N PHE A 110 -0.04 0.57 7.59
CA PHE A 110 -0.24 0.14 6.21
C PHE A 110 0.15 -1.31 6.05
N LEU A 111 -0.63 -2.01 5.23
CA LEU A 111 -0.41 -3.38 4.83
C LEU A 111 -0.25 -3.43 3.32
N ILE A 112 0.55 -4.37 2.83
CA ILE A 112 0.71 -4.67 1.41
C ILE A 112 0.36 -6.14 1.19
N LYS A 113 -0.59 -6.40 0.29
CA LYS A 113 -1.09 -7.75 -0.02
C LYS A 113 -1.52 -7.82 -1.47
N ARG A 114 -1.68 -9.03 -2.01
CA ARG A 114 -2.24 -9.25 -3.33
C ARG A 114 -3.74 -9.45 -3.28
N VAL A 115 -4.45 -8.83 -4.22
CA VAL A 115 -5.88 -9.00 -4.42
C VAL A 115 -6.13 -10.35 -5.08
N VAL A 116 -6.81 -11.25 -4.37
CA VAL A 116 -7.24 -12.55 -4.89
C VAL A 116 -8.66 -12.46 -5.43
N GLY A 117 -9.52 -11.65 -4.81
CA GLY A 117 -10.87 -11.38 -5.31
C GLY A 117 -11.36 -9.98 -4.99
N VAL A 118 -12.35 -9.56 -5.76
CA VAL A 118 -13.03 -8.25 -5.67
C VAL A 118 -14.51 -8.46 -5.38
N GLY A 119 -15.22 -7.39 -5.00
CA GLY A 119 -16.63 -7.46 -4.62
C GLY A 119 -17.51 -8.27 -5.58
N GLY A 120 -18.20 -9.26 -5.04
CA GLY A 120 -19.02 -10.23 -5.76
C GLY A 120 -18.34 -11.58 -6.01
N ASP A 121 -17.02 -11.69 -5.84
CA ASP A 121 -16.30 -12.95 -6.07
C ASP A 121 -16.62 -13.99 -5.01
N HIS A 122 -16.83 -15.22 -5.45
CA HIS A 122 -16.87 -16.42 -4.61
C HIS A 122 -15.52 -17.13 -4.68
N ILE A 123 -14.84 -17.24 -3.55
CA ILE A 123 -13.49 -17.78 -3.45
C ILE A 123 -13.52 -19.01 -2.55
N VAL A 124 -12.97 -20.11 -3.03
CA VAL A 124 -12.88 -21.37 -2.29
C VAL A 124 -11.43 -21.84 -2.27
N CYS A 125 -10.90 -22.09 -1.08
CA CYS A 125 -9.76 -22.98 -0.90
C CYS A 125 -10.25 -24.33 -0.39
N CYS A 126 -9.97 -25.45 -1.08
CA CYS A 126 -9.28 -25.53 -2.38
C CYS A 126 -9.86 -26.64 -3.26
N ASP A 127 -9.51 -26.62 -4.55
CA ASP A 127 -9.87 -27.71 -5.47
C ASP A 127 -9.11 -29.02 -5.19
N ALA A 128 -9.45 -30.08 -5.91
CA ALA A 128 -8.84 -31.40 -5.76
C ALA A 128 -7.32 -31.43 -6.05
N THR A 129 -6.79 -30.42 -6.74
CA THR A 129 -5.37 -30.23 -7.05
C THR A 129 -4.70 -29.18 -6.18
N HIS A 130 -5.38 -28.73 -5.12
CA HIS A 130 -4.93 -27.70 -4.19
C HIS A 130 -4.69 -26.33 -4.83
N HIS A 131 -5.52 -25.94 -5.80
CA HIS A 131 -5.58 -24.57 -6.29
C HIS A 131 -6.76 -23.81 -5.67
N LEU A 132 -6.62 -22.49 -5.53
CA LEU A 132 -7.77 -21.62 -5.25
C LEU A 132 -8.74 -21.64 -6.42
N LYS A 133 -10.04 -21.62 -6.10
CA LYS A 133 -11.10 -21.39 -7.08
C LYS A 133 -11.68 -20.01 -6.88
N VAL A 134 -11.81 -19.25 -7.97
CA VAL A 134 -12.53 -17.97 -7.99
C VAL A 134 -13.68 -18.10 -8.98
N ASN A 135 -14.91 -17.89 -8.50
CA ASN A 135 -16.16 -18.07 -9.25
C ASN A 135 -16.22 -19.44 -9.95
N GLY A 136 -15.88 -20.49 -9.23
CA GLY A 136 -15.88 -21.87 -9.73
C GLY A 136 -14.69 -22.26 -10.61
N THR A 137 -13.82 -21.31 -11.00
CA THR A 137 -12.67 -21.56 -11.88
C THR A 137 -11.38 -21.62 -11.07
N SER A 138 -10.63 -22.71 -11.20
CA SER A 138 -9.31 -22.84 -10.57
C SER A 138 -8.32 -21.84 -11.17
N ILE A 139 -7.60 -21.11 -10.31
CA ILE A 139 -6.63 -20.09 -10.71
C ILE A 139 -5.19 -20.60 -10.54
N LYS A 140 -4.30 -20.13 -11.41
CA LYS A 140 -2.86 -20.34 -11.27
C LYS A 140 -2.25 -19.21 -10.48
N GLU A 141 -1.38 -19.55 -9.53
CA GLU A 141 -0.75 -18.59 -8.65
C GLU A 141 0.78 -18.71 -8.72
N PRO A 142 1.43 -18.35 -9.85
CA PRO A 142 2.87 -18.52 -10.03
C PRO A 142 3.73 -17.60 -9.13
N TYR A 143 3.08 -16.72 -8.37
CA TYR A 143 3.68 -15.73 -7.51
C TYR A 143 3.79 -16.19 -6.05
N ILE A 144 3.16 -17.31 -5.67
CA ILE A 144 3.26 -17.78 -4.28
C ILE A 144 4.68 -18.22 -3.98
N PHE A 145 5.09 -18.06 -2.72
CA PHE A 145 6.41 -18.45 -2.26
C PHE A 145 6.64 -19.96 -2.50
N GLU A 146 7.88 -20.32 -2.85
CA GLU A 146 8.20 -21.69 -3.22
C GLU A 146 7.92 -22.65 -2.05
N GLY A 147 7.16 -23.72 -2.32
CA GLY A 147 6.76 -24.71 -1.31
C GLY A 147 5.45 -24.39 -0.59
N ASP A 148 4.90 -23.19 -0.74
CA ASP A 148 3.60 -22.86 -0.13
C ASP A 148 2.43 -23.51 -0.88
N ARG A 149 1.41 -23.89 -0.10
CA ARG A 149 0.07 -24.18 -0.61
C ARG A 149 -0.72 -22.88 -0.68
N PRO A 150 -1.78 -22.81 -1.52
CA PRO A 150 -2.59 -21.59 -1.55
C PRO A 150 -3.23 -21.20 -0.22
N SER A 151 -3.54 -22.17 0.62
CA SER A 151 -3.88 -22.01 2.03
C SER A 151 -3.65 -23.31 2.79
N ASP A 152 -3.32 -23.21 4.07
CA ASP A 152 -3.25 -24.35 4.99
C ASP A 152 -4.59 -24.66 5.65
N THR A 153 -5.56 -23.76 5.50
CA THR A 153 -6.94 -23.92 5.99
C THR A 153 -7.92 -23.82 4.83
N ASP A 154 -8.94 -24.68 4.85
CA ASP A 154 -10.08 -24.58 3.94
C ASP A 154 -10.93 -23.37 4.30
N PHE A 155 -11.41 -22.67 3.28
CA PHE A 155 -12.32 -21.54 3.45
C PHE A 155 -13.19 -21.36 2.21
N GLU A 156 -14.35 -20.76 2.43
CA GLU A 156 -15.29 -20.36 1.39
C GLU A 156 -15.83 -18.98 1.73
N VAL A 157 -15.64 -18.02 0.82
CA VAL A 157 -16.03 -16.62 1.07
C VAL A 157 -16.64 -16.01 -0.19
N THR A 158 -17.70 -15.23 0.01
CA THR A 158 -18.19 -14.29 -1.00
C THR A 158 -17.79 -12.88 -0.61
N VAL A 159 -16.99 -12.22 -1.45
CA VAL A 159 -16.48 -10.88 -1.18
C VAL A 159 -17.63 -9.87 -1.24
N PRO A 160 -17.92 -9.11 -0.17
CA PRO A 160 -18.98 -8.10 -0.21
C PRO A 160 -18.70 -7.00 -1.23
N LYS A 161 -19.75 -6.33 -1.73
CA LYS A 161 -19.59 -5.17 -2.62
C LYS A 161 -18.81 -4.06 -1.92
N GLY A 162 -17.83 -3.48 -2.60
CA GLY A 162 -16.95 -2.44 -2.05
C GLY A 162 -15.79 -2.97 -1.22
N PHE A 163 -15.66 -4.29 -1.07
CA PHE A 163 -14.54 -4.94 -0.39
C PHE A 163 -13.68 -5.73 -1.40
N ILE A 164 -12.49 -6.09 -0.94
CA ILE A 164 -11.54 -6.94 -1.66
C ILE A 164 -11.07 -8.04 -0.71
N TRP A 165 -10.77 -9.22 -1.27
CA TRP A 165 -10.12 -10.31 -0.55
C TRP A 165 -8.64 -10.30 -0.90
N VAL A 166 -7.80 -10.07 0.10
CA VAL A 166 -6.34 -9.95 -0.09
C VAL A 166 -5.57 -11.02 0.67
N MET A 167 -4.51 -11.53 0.06
CA MET A 167 -3.64 -12.56 0.62
C MET A 167 -2.17 -12.20 0.39
N GLY A 168 -1.29 -12.64 1.29
CA GLY A 168 0.16 -12.53 1.08
C GLY A 168 0.66 -13.55 0.06
N ASP A 169 1.76 -13.24 -0.61
CA ASP A 169 2.39 -14.17 -1.55
C ASP A 169 3.18 -15.27 -0.83
N HIS A 170 3.74 -14.95 0.34
CA HIS A 170 4.28 -15.94 1.28
C HIS A 170 3.13 -16.36 2.22
N ARG A 171 2.32 -17.32 1.75
CA ARG A 171 1.06 -17.79 2.35
C ARG A 171 1.24 -18.26 3.78
N SER A 172 2.31 -19.00 4.05
CA SER A 172 2.63 -19.53 5.39
C SER A 172 3.14 -18.46 6.36
N ALA A 173 3.68 -17.35 5.85
CA ALA A 173 4.19 -16.22 6.64
C ALA A 173 3.28 -14.96 6.58
N SER A 174 2.01 -15.13 6.21
CA SER A 174 1.09 -14.01 6.00
C SER A 174 -0.17 -14.12 6.84
N ALA A 175 -0.31 -13.19 7.78
CA ALA A 175 -1.60 -12.81 8.35
C ALA A 175 -2.32 -11.87 7.37
N ASP A 176 -3.45 -12.32 6.82
CA ASP A 176 -4.23 -11.63 5.79
C ASP A 176 -5.73 -11.93 5.96
N SER A 177 -6.54 -11.72 4.90
CA SER A 177 -8.01 -11.82 4.99
C SER A 177 -8.49 -13.18 5.50
N ARG A 178 -7.71 -14.25 5.29
CA ARG A 178 -8.02 -15.60 5.80
C ARG A 178 -8.18 -15.66 7.32
N PHE A 179 -7.53 -14.74 8.03
CA PHE A 179 -7.52 -14.69 9.50
C PHE A 179 -8.33 -13.51 10.06
N HIS A 180 -8.88 -12.62 9.20
CA HIS A 180 -9.50 -11.35 9.59
C HIS A 180 -10.75 -11.01 8.76
N THR A 181 -11.74 -11.89 8.81
CA THR A 181 -13.07 -11.74 8.18
C THR A 181 -14.01 -10.86 8.98
#